data_AF-A0AAU4VS85-F1
#
_entry.id   AF-A0AAU4VS85-F1
#
_cell.length_a   1.000
_cell.length_b   1.000
_cell.length_c   1.000
_cell.angle_alpha   90.00
_cell.angle_beta   90.00
_cell.angle_gamma   90.00
#
_symmetry.space_group_name_H-M   'P 1'
#
loop_
_entity.id
_entity.type
_entity.pdbx_description
1 polymer ?
#
loop_
_entity_poly.entity_id
_entity_poly.type
_entity_poly.pdbx_seq_one_letter_code
_entity_poly.pdbx_strand_id
1 'polypeptide(L)'
;MTSDAAAVPVDAVPVATEAPEAKPLMRGWLHTGMFPAVIVAGLALMAFTESTRARVACGVYILTACLLFGVSAVYHRGTWGPRGEAILRRLDHANIFLIIAGTYTPLTVLLLPPSTGRTLLWAVWIAAAAGIAFRVFWVGAPRWLYTPCYIAMGWAAVFFLPDFMHTGGIAVLVLVIVGGLLYSAGGVIYGIKRPNPSPRFFGFHEVFHSLTLAAFVAHYVGISLAAYRHA
;
A
#
# COMPACT_ATOMS: atom_id res chain seq x y z
N MET A 1 58.21 16.62 48.15
CA MET A 1 57.14 17.31 47.40
C MET A 1 57.72 17.59 46.03
N THR A 2 57.47 16.78 45.02
CA THR A 2 56.22 16.79 44.23
C THR A 2 55.84 15.37 43.78
N SER A 3 54.56 15.04 43.95
CA SER A 3 53.93 13.82 43.43
C SER A 3 53.41 14.15 42.03
N ASP A 4 53.93 13.45 41.01
CA ASP A 4 53.31 13.43 39.68
C ASP A 4 52.16 12.42 39.72
N ALA A 5 50.95 12.93 39.92
CA ALA A 5 49.72 12.15 39.82
C ALA A 5 49.37 11.98 38.34
N ALA A 6 49.59 10.77 37.81
CA ALA A 6 49.09 10.37 36.51
C ALA A 6 47.56 10.50 36.49
N ALA A 7 47.05 11.36 35.59
CA ALA A 7 45.62 11.51 35.37
C ALA A 7 45.05 10.21 34.78
N VAL A 8 44.17 9.55 35.54
CA VAL A 8 43.38 8.41 35.07
C VAL A 8 42.39 8.92 34.02
N PRO A 9 42.29 8.30 32.82
CA PRO A 9 41.31 8.73 31.82
C PRO A 9 39.91 8.47 32.36
N VAL A 10 39.09 9.52 32.37
CA VAL A 10 37.68 9.47 32.76
C VAL A 10 36.97 8.46 31.85
N ASP A 11 36.27 7.52 32.49
CA ASP A 11 35.56 6.41 31.86
C ASP A 11 34.76 6.85 30.63
N ALA A 12 35.14 6.32 29.46
CA ALA A 12 34.27 6.32 28.31
C ALA A 12 33.10 5.38 28.62
N VAL A 13 31.99 5.95 29.07
CA VAL A 13 30.71 5.23 29.17
C VAL A 13 30.45 4.61 27.79
N PRO A 14 30.40 3.28 27.65
CA PRO A 14 30.05 2.67 26.39
C PRO A 14 28.61 3.08 26.11
N VAL A 15 28.42 3.88 25.04
CA VAL A 15 27.09 4.13 24.49
C VAL A 15 26.53 2.76 24.13
N ALA A 16 25.62 2.24 24.96
CA ALA A 16 24.94 1.00 24.69
C ALA A 16 24.25 1.16 23.33
N THR A 17 24.79 0.49 22.32
CA THR A 17 24.15 0.36 21.02
C THR A 17 22.90 -0.46 21.27
N GLU A 18 21.75 0.20 21.45
CA GLU A 18 20.45 -0.48 21.54
C GLU A 18 20.38 -1.49 20.39
N ALA A 19 20.23 -2.77 20.76
CA ALA A 19 20.08 -3.84 19.78
C ALA A 19 18.88 -3.48 18.89
N PRO A 20 19.00 -3.60 17.55
CA PRO A 20 17.92 -3.23 16.66
C PRO A 20 16.64 -3.97 17.04
N GLU A 21 15.56 -3.21 17.22
CA GLU A 21 14.25 -3.72 17.64
C GLU A 21 13.83 -4.89 16.73
N ALA A 22 13.61 -6.06 17.33
CA ALA A 22 13.39 -7.29 16.58
C ALA A 22 12.10 -7.21 15.73
N LYS A 23 12.15 -7.72 14.50
CA LYS A 23 10.95 -7.79 13.63
C LYS A 23 9.86 -8.63 14.33
N PRO A 24 8.61 -8.13 14.46
CA PRO A 24 7.51 -8.90 15.04
C PRO A 24 7.24 -10.21 14.28
N LEU A 25 6.74 -11.22 14.97
CA LEU A 25 6.55 -12.57 14.40
C LEU A 25 5.55 -12.61 13.23
N MET A 26 4.53 -11.74 13.24
CA MET A 26 3.53 -11.65 12.17
C MET A 26 3.98 -10.84 10.94
N ARG A 27 5.22 -10.35 10.93
CA ARG A 27 5.77 -9.58 9.80
C ARG A 27 5.63 -10.38 8.50
N GLY A 28 4.92 -9.81 7.53
CA GLY A 28 4.71 -10.36 6.19
C GLY A 28 3.58 -11.38 6.04
N TRP A 29 3.13 -12.04 7.12
CA TRP A 29 2.19 -13.16 7.03
C TRP A 29 0.82 -12.77 6.44
N LEU A 30 0.32 -11.57 6.76
CA LEU A 30 -0.93 -11.06 6.21
C LEU A 30 -0.89 -10.99 4.67
N HIS A 31 0.21 -10.47 4.11
CA HIS A 31 0.38 -10.37 2.66
C HIS A 31 0.68 -11.73 2.02
N THR A 32 1.39 -12.62 2.73
CA THR A 32 1.60 -14.01 2.30
C THR A 32 0.27 -14.75 2.13
N GLY A 33 -0.66 -14.61 3.08
CA GLY A 33 -1.99 -15.22 2.98
C GLY A 33 -2.89 -14.53 1.94
N MET A 34 -2.78 -13.21 1.80
CA MET A 34 -3.61 -12.45 0.86
C MET A 34 -3.20 -12.66 -0.60
N PHE A 35 -1.91 -12.90 -0.90
CA PHE A 35 -1.46 -13.13 -2.28
C PHE A 35 -2.23 -14.24 -3.03
N PRO A 36 -2.33 -15.49 -2.53
CA PRO A 36 -3.14 -16.52 -3.19
C PRO A 36 -4.64 -16.18 -3.19
N ALA A 37 -5.15 -15.52 -2.14
CA ALA A 37 -6.55 -15.08 -2.10
C ALA A 37 -6.89 -14.08 -3.20
N VAL A 38 -5.98 -13.13 -3.50
CA VAL A 38 -6.12 -12.16 -4.60
C VAL A 38 -6.12 -12.86 -5.96
N ILE A 39 -5.32 -13.91 -6.14
CA ILE A 39 -5.33 -14.68 -7.40
C ILE A 39 -6.71 -15.32 -7.59
N VAL A 40 -7.24 -16.02 -6.58
CA VAL A 40 -8.55 -16.67 -6.66
C VAL A 40 -9.67 -15.64 -6.85
N ALA A 41 -9.67 -14.58 -6.04
CA ALA A 41 -10.65 -13.49 -6.13
C ALA A 41 -10.56 -12.77 -7.48
N GLY A 42 -9.36 -12.61 -8.02
CA GLY A 42 -9.13 -12.01 -9.33
C GLY A 42 -9.65 -12.88 -10.47
N LEU A 43 -9.43 -14.20 -10.43
CA LEU A 43 -10.02 -15.13 -11.39
C LEU A 43 -11.55 -15.07 -11.37
N ALA A 44 -12.16 -15.02 -10.17
CA ALA A 44 -13.61 -14.86 -10.04
C ALA A 44 -14.09 -13.52 -10.65
N LEU A 45 -13.43 -12.42 -10.32
CA LEU A 45 -13.73 -11.09 -10.87
C LEU A 45 -13.70 -11.10 -12.40
N MET A 46 -12.67 -11.70 -12.98
CA MET A 46 -12.51 -11.77 -14.44
C MET A 46 -13.56 -12.67 -15.10
N ALA A 47 -13.93 -13.78 -14.46
CA ALA A 47 -14.92 -14.73 -14.98
C ALA A 47 -16.34 -14.15 -15.01
N PHE A 48 -16.73 -13.39 -13.99
CA PHE A 48 -18.07 -12.79 -13.89
C PHE A 48 -18.17 -11.39 -14.53
N THR A 49 -17.07 -10.83 -15.00
CA THR A 49 -17.09 -9.56 -15.76
C THR A 49 -17.26 -9.87 -17.24
N GLU A 50 -18.40 -9.52 -17.84
CA GLU A 50 -18.70 -9.85 -19.24
C GLU A 50 -17.98 -8.94 -20.25
N SER A 51 -18.04 -7.62 -20.03
CA SER A 51 -17.43 -6.65 -20.94
C SER A 51 -15.91 -6.80 -20.98
N THR A 52 -15.34 -7.00 -22.18
CA THR A 52 -13.89 -7.05 -22.39
C THR A 52 -13.18 -5.82 -21.83
N ARG A 53 -13.78 -4.63 -21.99
CA ARG A 53 -13.21 -3.38 -21.47
C ARG A 53 -13.15 -3.38 -19.94
N ALA A 54 -14.24 -3.79 -19.29
CA ALA A 54 -14.30 -3.92 -17.84
C ALA A 54 -13.32 -4.99 -17.33
N ARG A 55 -13.24 -6.12 -18.03
CA ARG A 55 -12.35 -7.23 -17.71
C ARG A 55 -10.89 -6.82 -17.79
N VAL A 56 -10.48 -6.07 -18.83
CA VAL A 56 -9.11 -5.51 -18.90
C VAL A 56 -8.83 -4.58 -17.72
N ALA A 57 -9.75 -3.67 -17.39
CA ALA A 57 -9.57 -2.74 -16.27
C ALA A 57 -9.45 -3.46 -14.92
N CYS A 58 -10.29 -4.48 -14.68
CA CYS A 58 -10.20 -5.35 -13.51
C CYS A 58 -8.89 -6.16 -13.50
N GLY A 59 -8.44 -6.62 -14.67
CA GLY A 59 -7.16 -7.33 -14.82
C GLY A 59 -5.98 -6.47 -14.39
N VAL A 60 -5.97 -5.18 -14.73
CA VAL A 60 -4.96 -4.22 -14.25
C VAL A 60 -5.00 -4.14 -12.72
N TYR A 61 -6.18 -3.95 -12.13
CA TYR A 61 -6.33 -3.91 -10.67
C TYR A 61 -5.76 -5.15 -9.99
N ILE A 62 -6.16 -6.34 -10.44
CA ILE A 62 -5.69 -7.62 -9.88
C ILE A 62 -4.18 -7.81 -10.08
N LEU A 63 -3.63 -7.46 -11.25
CA LEU A 63 -2.19 -7.54 -11.49
C LEU A 63 -1.41 -6.68 -10.50
N THR A 64 -1.84 -5.43 -10.30
CA THR A 64 -1.19 -4.53 -9.34
C THR A 64 -1.32 -5.04 -7.89
N ALA A 65 -2.43 -5.71 -7.56
CA ALA A 65 -2.64 -6.32 -6.25
C ALA A 65 -1.73 -7.54 -6.03
N CYS A 66 -1.60 -8.41 -7.03
CA CYS A 66 -0.65 -9.52 -7.02
C CYS A 66 0.79 -9.01 -6.84
N LEU A 67 1.18 -7.95 -7.55
CA LEU A 67 2.49 -7.33 -7.38
C LEU A 67 2.69 -6.79 -5.96
N LEU A 68 1.73 -6.04 -5.43
CA LEU A 68 1.78 -5.53 -4.06
C LEU A 68 1.94 -6.65 -3.03
N PHE A 69 0.97 -7.55 -2.95
CA PHE A 69 0.94 -8.58 -1.90
C PHE A 69 2.07 -9.60 -2.08
N GLY A 70 2.37 -9.98 -3.33
CA GLY A 70 3.44 -10.94 -3.63
C GLY A 70 4.82 -10.39 -3.28
N VAL A 71 5.17 -9.20 -3.77
CA VAL A 71 6.47 -8.57 -3.47
C VAL A 71 6.60 -8.31 -1.97
N SER A 72 5.53 -7.83 -1.31
CA SER A 72 5.55 -7.56 0.12
C SER A 72 5.73 -8.83 0.96
N ALA A 73 5.07 -9.92 0.57
CA ALA A 73 5.26 -11.22 1.20
C ALA A 73 6.71 -11.70 1.06
N VAL A 74 7.27 -11.67 -0.15
CA VAL A 74 8.67 -12.05 -0.41
C VAL A 74 9.62 -11.19 0.42
N TYR A 75 9.44 -9.87 0.35
CA TYR A 75 10.27 -8.90 1.08
C TYR A 75 10.31 -9.20 2.58
N HIS A 76 9.16 -9.39 3.22
CA HIS A 76 9.08 -9.53 4.66
C HIS A 76 9.34 -10.93 5.20
N ARG A 77 9.19 -11.99 4.40
CA ARG A 77 9.34 -13.38 4.85
C ARG A 77 10.72 -13.96 4.62
N GLY A 78 11.52 -13.40 3.73
CA GLY A 78 12.86 -13.92 3.44
C GLY A 78 14.00 -13.12 4.08
N THR A 79 15.21 -13.66 3.88
CA THR A 79 16.49 -13.06 4.30
C THR A 79 17.37 -12.88 3.07
N TRP A 80 17.45 -11.65 2.57
CA TRP A 80 17.93 -11.37 1.20
C TRP A 80 19.32 -10.73 1.13
N GLY A 81 20.02 -10.62 2.27
CA GLY A 81 21.23 -9.82 2.39
C GLY A 81 21.02 -8.32 2.11
N PRO A 82 22.05 -7.48 2.26
CA PRO A 82 21.88 -6.02 2.16
C PRO A 82 21.36 -5.53 0.80
N ARG A 83 21.84 -6.13 -0.30
CA ARG A 83 21.43 -5.74 -1.65
C ARG A 83 20.00 -6.18 -1.97
N GLY A 84 19.66 -7.44 -1.68
CA GLY A 84 18.32 -7.97 -1.93
C GLY A 84 17.25 -7.26 -1.08
N GLU A 85 17.52 -7.02 0.20
CA GLU A 85 16.62 -6.28 1.09
C GLU A 85 16.39 -4.85 0.57
N ALA A 86 17.43 -4.19 0.06
CA ALA A 86 17.32 -2.84 -0.50
C ALA A 86 16.47 -2.81 -1.78
N ILE A 87 16.61 -3.81 -2.67
CA ILE A 87 15.81 -3.92 -3.90
C ILE A 87 14.35 -4.23 -3.57
N LEU A 88 14.09 -5.26 -2.76
CA LEU A 88 12.74 -5.68 -2.40
C LEU A 88 12.00 -4.60 -1.64
N ARG A 89 12.66 -3.87 -0.74
CA ARG A 89 12.08 -2.69 -0.07
C ARG A 89 11.69 -1.59 -1.06
N ARG A 90 12.46 -1.38 -2.13
CA ARG A 90 12.10 -0.40 -3.18
C ARG A 90 10.87 -0.84 -3.94
N LEU A 91 10.82 -2.11 -4.34
CA LEU A 91 9.69 -2.68 -5.06
C LEU A 91 8.42 -2.66 -4.20
N ASP A 92 8.52 -3.07 -2.94
CA ASP A 92 7.42 -3.07 -1.96
C ASP A 92 6.80 -1.68 -1.80
N HIS A 93 7.64 -0.65 -1.59
CA HIS A 93 7.15 0.72 -1.45
C HIS A 93 6.68 1.34 -2.79
N ALA A 94 7.32 1.00 -3.91
CA ALA A 94 6.90 1.48 -5.22
C ALA A 94 5.53 0.91 -5.62
N ASN A 95 5.25 -0.35 -5.26
CA ASN A 95 3.98 -1.01 -5.55
C ASN A 95 2.78 -0.32 -4.89
N ILE A 96 2.96 0.49 -3.84
CA ILE A 96 1.89 1.29 -3.25
C ILE A 96 1.35 2.31 -4.28
N PHE A 97 2.21 3.00 -5.02
CA PHE A 97 1.76 3.89 -6.11
C PHE A 97 1.03 3.10 -7.20
N LEU A 98 1.54 1.91 -7.51
CA LEU A 98 1.01 1.06 -8.57
C LEU A 98 -0.39 0.53 -8.23
N ILE A 99 -0.62 0.02 -7.02
CA ILE A 99 -1.95 -0.45 -6.59
C ILE A 99 -2.96 0.69 -6.47
N ILE A 100 -2.55 1.91 -6.11
CA ILE A 100 -3.47 3.06 -6.11
C ILE A 100 -3.95 3.32 -7.54
N ALA A 101 -3.04 3.44 -8.52
CA ALA A 101 -3.42 3.60 -9.92
C ALA A 101 -4.23 2.40 -10.47
N GLY A 102 -3.84 1.18 -10.07
CA GLY A 102 -4.55 -0.05 -10.39
C GLY A 102 -5.98 -0.07 -9.86
N THR A 103 -6.22 0.45 -8.65
CA THR A 103 -7.55 0.58 -8.04
C THR A 103 -8.41 1.61 -8.76
N TYR A 104 -7.82 2.75 -9.15
CA TYR A 104 -8.53 3.75 -9.95
C TYR A 104 -8.94 3.23 -11.32
N THR A 105 -8.20 2.30 -11.91
CA THR A 105 -8.42 1.86 -13.29
C THR A 105 -9.83 1.28 -13.52
N PRO A 106 -10.33 0.28 -12.78
CA PRO A 106 -11.71 -0.16 -12.92
C PRO A 106 -12.71 0.88 -12.40
N LEU A 107 -12.41 1.65 -11.34
CA LEU A 107 -13.32 2.67 -10.84
C LEU A 107 -13.62 3.75 -11.89
N THR A 108 -12.60 4.22 -12.62
CA THR A 108 -12.79 5.22 -13.69
C THR A 108 -13.44 4.63 -14.93
N VAL A 109 -13.06 3.41 -15.33
CA VAL A 109 -13.60 2.76 -16.53
C VAL A 109 -15.07 2.35 -16.36
N LEU A 110 -15.48 1.99 -15.14
CA LEU A 110 -16.83 1.51 -14.85
C LEU A 110 -17.78 2.63 -14.40
N LEU A 111 -17.30 3.59 -13.61
CA LEU A 111 -18.20 4.53 -12.91
C LEU A 111 -18.23 5.93 -13.49
N LEU A 112 -17.28 6.31 -14.36
CA LEU A 112 -17.18 7.66 -14.90
C LEU A 112 -17.52 7.75 -16.39
N PRO A 113 -18.02 8.91 -16.85
CA PRO A 113 -18.10 9.22 -18.27
C PRO A 113 -16.73 9.05 -18.96
N PRO A 114 -16.66 8.57 -20.22
CA PRO A 114 -15.38 8.21 -20.86
C PRO A 114 -14.32 9.32 -20.93
N SER A 115 -14.72 10.58 -21.10
CA SER A 115 -13.80 11.73 -21.12
C SER A 115 -13.21 11.99 -19.73
N THR A 116 -14.06 12.12 -18.72
CA THR A 116 -13.69 12.31 -17.31
C THR A 116 -12.82 11.16 -16.81
N GLY A 117 -13.24 9.92 -17.07
CA GLY A 117 -12.51 8.71 -16.70
C GLY A 117 -11.11 8.68 -17.31
N ARG A 118 -10.96 9.06 -18.59
CA ARG A 118 -9.64 9.13 -19.26
C ARG A 118 -8.73 10.18 -18.63
N THR A 119 -9.25 11.36 -18.31
CA THR A 119 -8.49 12.43 -17.66
C THR A 119 -7.97 11.97 -16.29
N LEU A 120 -8.85 11.40 -15.45
CA LEU A 120 -8.44 10.89 -14.15
C LEU A 120 -7.44 9.73 -14.29
N LEU A 121 -7.65 8.82 -15.23
CA LEU A 121 -6.75 7.69 -15.47
C LEU A 121 -5.34 8.15 -15.84
N TRP A 122 -5.21 9.12 -16.75
CA TRP A 122 -3.89 9.71 -17.07
C TRP A 122 -3.26 10.38 -15.86
N ALA A 123 -4.03 11.18 -15.12
CA ALA A 123 -3.53 11.88 -13.94
C ALA A 123 -2.96 10.91 -12.89
N VAL A 124 -3.70 9.85 -12.56
CA VAL A 124 -3.24 8.88 -11.54
C VAL A 124 -2.08 8.03 -12.04
N TRP A 125 -2.05 7.59 -13.31
CA TRP A 125 -0.93 6.81 -13.82
C TRP A 125 0.35 7.62 -13.99
N ILE A 126 0.25 8.90 -14.39
CA ILE A 126 1.40 9.82 -14.42
C ILE A 126 1.92 10.07 -12.99
N ALA A 127 1.03 10.32 -12.04
CA ALA A 127 1.40 10.47 -10.63
C ALA A 127 2.06 9.19 -10.08
N ALA A 128 1.56 8.01 -10.46
CA ALA A 128 2.14 6.73 -10.07
C ALA A 128 3.55 6.56 -10.64
N ALA A 129 3.73 6.83 -11.93
CA ALA A 129 5.03 6.75 -12.59
C ALA A 129 6.05 7.71 -11.95
N ALA A 130 5.64 8.96 -11.68
CA ALA A 130 6.46 9.93 -10.99
C ALA A 130 6.82 9.48 -9.56
N GLY A 131 5.85 8.95 -8.81
CA GLY A 131 6.07 8.41 -7.46
C GLY A 131 6.99 7.19 -7.43
N ILE A 132 6.83 6.28 -8.38
CA ILE A 132 7.70 5.10 -8.56
C ILE A 132 9.12 5.56 -8.90
N ALA A 133 9.29 6.46 -9.86
CA ALA A 133 10.60 7.01 -10.22
C ALA A 133 11.25 7.68 -9.01
N PHE A 134 10.52 8.54 -8.30
CA PHE A 134 10.97 9.17 -7.06
C PHE A 134 11.48 8.12 -6.04
N ARG A 135 10.72 7.04 -5.83
CA ARG A 135 11.07 6.00 -4.86
C ARG A 135 12.24 5.10 -5.28
N VAL A 136 12.38 4.85 -6.58
CA VAL A 136 13.45 4.02 -7.15
C VAL A 136 14.78 4.79 -7.18
N PHE A 137 14.76 6.06 -7.55
CA PHE A 137 15.97 6.89 -7.67
C PHE A 137 16.40 7.50 -6.32
N TRP A 138 15.48 7.81 -5.40
CA TRP A 138 15.81 8.37 -4.08
C TRP A 138 15.68 7.33 -2.94
N VAL A 139 16.72 6.52 -2.80
CA VAL A 139 16.77 5.38 -1.87
C VAL A 139 16.61 5.79 -0.40
N GLY A 140 17.18 6.93 -0.02
CA GLY A 140 17.15 7.46 1.35
C GLY A 140 15.94 8.32 1.69
N ALA A 141 14.99 8.53 0.77
CA ALA A 141 13.87 9.43 1.02
C ALA A 141 13.09 8.98 2.27
N PRO A 142 12.84 9.90 3.22
CA PRO A 142 12.20 9.57 4.48
C PRO A 142 10.72 9.25 4.30
N ARG A 143 10.17 8.43 5.19
CA ARG A 143 8.77 7.97 5.11
C ARG A 143 7.73 9.07 5.16
N TRP A 144 8.01 10.13 5.90
CA TRP A 144 7.11 11.27 6.02
C TRP A 144 6.92 11.99 4.69
N LEU A 145 7.83 11.81 3.73
CA LEU A 145 7.75 12.45 2.42
C LEU A 145 6.87 11.65 1.44
N TYR A 146 7.08 10.33 1.33
CA TYR A 146 6.31 9.52 0.37
C TYR A 146 4.93 9.10 0.88
N THR A 147 4.72 9.00 2.19
CA THR A 147 3.41 8.59 2.76
C THR A 147 2.30 9.60 2.42
N PRO A 148 2.50 10.93 2.56
CA PRO A 148 1.53 11.93 2.10
C PRO A 148 1.29 11.88 0.60
N CYS A 149 2.29 11.54 -0.22
CA CYS A 149 2.08 11.39 -1.67
C CYS A 149 1.09 10.26 -1.98
N TYR A 150 1.18 9.13 -1.28
CA TYR A 150 0.20 8.04 -1.40
C TYR A 150 -1.21 8.49 -1.03
N ILE A 151 -1.34 9.20 0.11
CA ILE A 151 -2.63 9.70 0.59
C ILE A 151 -3.20 10.71 -0.41
N ALA A 152 -2.42 11.70 -0.83
CA ALA A 152 -2.86 12.72 -1.79
C ALA A 152 -3.35 12.09 -3.10
N MET A 153 -2.61 11.13 -3.64
CA MET A 153 -3.03 10.39 -4.84
C MET A 153 -4.31 9.58 -4.60
N GLY A 154 -4.43 8.91 -3.44
CA GLY A 154 -5.62 8.16 -3.04
C GLY A 154 -6.87 9.02 -2.83
N TRP A 155 -6.72 10.31 -2.53
CA TRP A 155 -7.83 11.24 -2.32
C TRP A 155 -8.38 11.88 -3.60
N ALA A 156 -7.75 11.67 -4.76
CA ALA A 156 -8.29 12.15 -6.04
C ALA A 156 -9.73 11.65 -6.31
N ALA A 157 -10.10 10.47 -5.78
CA ALA A 157 -11.45 9.89 -5.83
C ALA A 157 -12.53 10.80 -5.22
N VAL A 158 -12.19 11.64 -4.25
CA VAL A 158 -13.15 12.51 -3.54
C VAL A 158 -13.86 13.44 -4.51
N PHE A 159 -13.16 13.94 -5.52
CA PHE A 159 -13.71 14.82 -6.54
C PHE A 159 -14.74 14.15 -7.46
N PHE A 160 -14.81 12.81 -7.45
CA PHE A 160 -15.66 12.00 -8.33
C PHE A 160 -16.67 11.14 -7.55
N LEU A 161 -16.80 11.35 -6.24
CA LEU A 161 -17.80 10.64 -5.43
C LEU A 161 -19.24 10.84 -5.93
N PRO A 162 -19.67 12.03 -6.42
CA PRO A 162 -20.99 12.19 -7.00
C PRO A 162 -21.23 11.26 -8.20
N ASP A 163 -20.25 11.13 -9.10
CA ASP A 163 -20.33 10.21 -10.24
C ASP A 163 -20.36 8.74 -9.80
N PHE A 164 -19.55 8.39 -8.79
CA PHE A 164 -19.55 7.03 -8.23
C PHE A 164 -20.90 6.67 -7.61
N MET A 165 -21.56 7.62 -6.94
CA MET A 165 -22.91 7.46 -6.42
C MET A 165 -23.93 7.28 -7.54
N HIS A 166 -23.85 8.13 -8.56
CA HIS A 166 -24.81 8.13 -9.67
C HIS A 166 -24.75 6.84 -10.49
N THR A 167 -23.54 6.37 -10.84
CA THR A 167 -23.36 5.18 -11.69
C THR A 167 -23.32 3.88 -10.88
N GLY A 168 -22.62 3.85 -9.75
CA GLY A 168 -22.41 2.65 -8.94
C GLY A 168 -23.44 2.42 -7.84
N GLY A 169 -24.15 3.47 -7.42
CA GLY A 169 -25.09 3.45 -6.31
C GLY A 169 -24.42 3.47 -4.94
N ILE A 170 -25.27 3.52 -3.90
CA ILE A 170 -24.83 3.77 -2.51
C ILE A 170 -23.86 2.71 -1.96
N ALA A 171 -24.06 1.44 -2.33
CA ALA A 171 -23.19 0.35 -1.85
C ALA A 171 -21.75 0.52 -2.34
N VAL A 172 -21.56 0.83 -3.63
CA VAL A 172 -20.24 1.07 -4.22
C VAL A 172 -19.61 2.31 -3.60
N LEU A 173 -20.38 3.39 -3.45
CA LEU A 173 -19.89 4.63 -2.84
C LEU A 173 -19.36 4.39 -1.41
N VAL A 174 -20.15 3.73 -0.56
CA VAL A 174 -19.77 3.46 0.83
C VAL A 174 -18.51 2.59 0.90
N LEU A 175 -18.40 1.56 0.06
CA LEU A 175 -17.21 0.71 0.00
C LEU A 175 -15.96 1.49 -0.43
N VAL A 176 -16.08 2.40 -1.40
CA VAL A 176 -14.98 3.27 -1.82
C VAL A 176 -14.55 4.23 -0.70
N ILE A 177 -15.50 4.84 -0.01
CA ILE A 177 -15.24 5.75 1.13
C ILE A 177 -14.57 4.98 2.27
N VAL A 178 -15.15 3.85 2.69
CA VAL A 178 -14.60 3.02 3.76
C VAL A 178 -13.18 2.55 3.40
N GLY A 179 -12.97 2.06 2.18
CA GLY A 179 -11.64 1.66 1.72
C GLY A 179 -10.64 2.84 1.74
N GLY A 180 -11.04 4.02 1.27
CA GLY A 180 -10.21 5.23 1.29
C GLY A 180 -9.84 5.68 2.71
N LEU A 181 -10.78 5.62 3.65
CA LEU A 181 -10.55 5.93 5.06
C LEU A 181 -9.63 4.91 5.73
N LEU A 182 -9.82 3.61 5.47
CA LEU A 182 -8.95 2.55 5.99
C LEU A 182 -7.51 2.69 5.47
N TYR A 183 -7.32 2.96 4.17
CA TYR A 183 -5.99 3.26 3.62
C TYR A 183 -5.35 4.48 4.28
N SER A 184 -6.14 5.55 4.48
CA SER A 184 -5.66 6.77 5.11
C SER A 184 -5.24 6.53 6.56
N ALA A 185 -6.06 5.84 7.35
CA ALA A 185 -5.76 5.46 8.73
C ALA A 185 -4.49 4.58 8.79
N GLY A 186 -4.36 3.61 7.89
CA GLY A 186 -3.16 2.79 7.76
C GLY A 186 -1.92 3.64 7.47
N GLY A 187 -2.01 4.55 6.49
CA GLY A 187 -0.92 5.46 6.13
C GLY A 187 -0.48 6.34 7.31
N VAL A 188 -1.43 6.87 8.09
CA VAL A 188 -1.13 7.64 9.30
C VAL A 188 -0.39 6.77 10.32
N ILE A 189 -0.90 5.57 10.62
CA ILE A 189 -0.28 4.62 11.56
C ILE A 189 1.15 4.26 11.13
N TYR A 190 1.35 4.02 9.83
CA TYR A 190 2.67 3.74 9.26
C TYR A 190 3.64 4.93 9.42
N GLY A 191 3.14 6.15 9.23
CA GLY A 191 3.88 7.40 9.41
C GLY A 191 4.30 7.63 10.86
N ILE A 192 3.36 7.54 11.80
CA ILE A 192 3.58 7.80 13.24
C ILE A 192 4.22 6.63 14.00
N LYS A 193 4.27 5.44 13.40
CA LYS A 193 4.80 4.19 13.97
C LYS A 193 4.13 3.73 15.28
N ARG A 194 2.85 4.04 15.44
CA ARG A 194 2.02 3.66 16.59
C ARG A 194 0.59 3.39 16.14
N PRO A 195 -0.18 2.54 16.85
CA PRO A 195 0.19 1.82 18.08
C PRO A 195 1.07 0.58 17.82
N ASN A 196 1.68 0.03 18.87
CA ASN A 196 2.34 -1.28 18.87
C ASN A 196 1.59 -2.24 19.81
N PRO A 197 0.47 -2.85 19.37
CA PRO A 197 -0.38 -3.67 20.24
C PRO A 197 0.38 -4.78 20.96
N SER A 198 1.33 -5.42 20.26
CA SER A 198 2.23 -6.42 20.82
C SER A 198 3.59 -6.32 20.13
N PRO A 199 4.62 -5.69 20.75
CA PRO A 199 5.93 -5.53 20.12
C PRO A 199 6.55 -6.84 19.60
N ARG A 200 6.26 -7.96 20.27
CA ARG A 200 6.73 -9.29 19.87
C ARG A 200 5.94 -9.89 18.70
N PHE A 201 4.62 -9.77 18.70
CA PHE A 201 3.76 -10.50 17.76
C PHE A 201 3.19 -9.62 16.66
N PHE A 202 2.77 -8.39 16.99
CA PHE A 202 1.95 -7.53 16.15
C PHE A 202 2.20 -6.04 16.47
N GLY A 203 3.07 -5.40 15.67
CA GLY A 203 3.43 -3.99 15.80
C GLY A 203 2.60 -3.08 14.87
N PHE A 204 3.00 -1.80 14.81
CA PHE A 204 2.32 -0.78 13.99
C PHE A 204 2.28 -1.14 12.51
N HIS A 205 3.28 -1.87 12.01
CA HIS A 205 3.37 -2.25 10.61
C HIS A 205 2.35 -3.35 10.28
N GLU A 206 2.10 -4.26 11.21
CA GLU A 206 1.06 -5.28 11.09
C GLU A 206 -0.34 -4.66 11.17
N VAL A 207 -0.52 -3.63 12.01
CA VAL A 207 -1.75 -2.81 12.02
C VAL A 207 -1.96 -2.13 10.66
N PHE A 208 -0.90 -1.50 10.12
CA PHE A 208 -0.92 -0.91 8.79
C PHE A 208 -1.33 -1.94 7.73
N HIS A 209 -0.67 -3.10 7.67
CA HIS A 209 -1.01 -4.17 6.73
C HIS A 209 -2.45 -4.66 6.87
N SER A 210 -2.97 -4.73 8.09
CA SER A 210 -4.36 -5.15 8.32
C SER A 210 -5.36 -4.15 7.76
N LEU A 211 -5.11 -2.84 7.97
CA LEU A 211 -5.96 -1.79 7.43
C LEU A 211 -5.88 -1.71 5.90
N THR A 212 -4.69 -1.86 5.30
CA THR A 212 -4.55 -1.90 3.84
C THR A 212 -5.22 -3.13 3.23
N LEU A 213 -5.18 -4.26 3.93
CA LEU A 213 -5.85 -5.49 3.51
C LEU A 213 -7.37 -5.34 3.58
N ALA A 214 -7.91 -4.79 4.66
CA ALA A 214 -9.34 -4.48 4.78
C ALA A 214 -9.80 -3.44 3.74
N ALA A 215 -8.98 -2.41 3.48
CA ALA A 215 -9.24 -1.41 2.46
C ALA A 215 -9.31 -2.04 1.05
N PHE A 216 -8.33 -2.89 0.71
CA PHE A 216 -8.32 -3.64 -0.54
C PHE A 216 -9.57 -4.51 -0.71
N VAL A 217 -9.99 -5.22 0.34
CA VAL A 217 -11.22 -6.03 0.31
C VAL A 217 -12.44 -5.14 0.04
N ALA A 218 -12.57 -3.99 0.72
CA ALA A 218 -13.67 -3.06 0.48
C ALA A 218 -13.70 -2.57 -0.98
N HIS A 219 -12.56 -2.15 -1.52
CA HIS A 219 -12.46 -1.74 -2.93
C HIS A 219 -12.71 -2.90 -3.90
N TYR A 220 -12.21 -4.09 -3.63
CA TYR A 220 -12.46 -5.29 -4.44
C TYR A 220 -13.96 -5.59 -4.52
N VAL A 221 -14.68 -5.57 -3.38
CA VAL A 221 -16.12 -5.80 -3.37
C VAL A 221 -16.85 -4.68 -4.12
N GLY A 222 -16.47 -3.42 -3.92
CA GLY A 222 -17.08 -2.29 -4.64
C GLY A 222 -16.88 -2.37 -6.16
N ILE A 223 -15.67 -2.71 -6.59
CA ILE A 223 -15.32 -2.94 -8.01
C ILE A 223 -16.09 -4.13 -8.56
N SER A 224 -16.22 -5.23 -7.80
CA SER A 224 -17.00 -6.40 -8.22
C SER A 224 -18.46 -6.04 -8.43
N LEU A 225 -19.08 -5.32 -7.49
CA LEU A 225 -20.45 -4.85 -7.62
C LEU A 225 -20.64 -3.95 -8.85
N ALA A 226 -19.69 -3.05 -9.13
CA ALA A 226 -19.74 -2.23 -10.34
C ALA A 226 -19.57 -3.08 -11.61
N ALA A 227 -18.59 -3.98 -11.64
CA ALA A 227 -18.26 -4.77 -12.81
C ALA A 227 -19.38 -5.75 -13.19
N TYR A 228 -20.05 -6.36 -12.21
CA TYR A 228 -21.11 -7.35 -12.45
C TYR A 228 -22.46 -6.73 -12.79
N ARG A 229 -22.71 -5.47 -12.37
CA ARG A 229 -23.95 -4.75 -12.71
C ARG A 229 -23.97 -4.22 -14.14
N HIS A 230 -22.80 -4.13 -14.77
CA HIS A 230 -22.64 -3.72 -16.17
C HIS A 230 -22.38 -4.91 -17.12
N ALA A 231 -22.79 -6.11 -16.70
CA ALA A 231 -23.03 -7.26 -17.57
C ALA A 231 -24.34 -7.06 -18.33
#